data_AF-A0A2V1JME8-F1
#
_entry.id   AF-A0A2V1JME8-F1
#
_cell.length_a   1.000
_cell.length_b   1.000
_cell.length_c   1.000
_cell.angle_alpha   90.00
_cell.angle_beta   90.00
_cell.angle_gamma   90.00
#
_symmetry.space_group_name_H-M   'P 1'
#
loop_
_entity.id
_entity.type
_entity.pdbx_description
1 polymer ?
#
loop_
_entity_poly.entity_id
_entity_poly.type
_entity_poly.pdbx_seq_one_letter_code
_entity_poly.pdbx_strand_id
1 'polypeptide(L)'
;MDKKVGKKEILLLVIIFVAAVIGYFVFQKMQSTPGGQVKVTVDGSVYGTYDLHTTGEKAQKIEIKNAEGTVTNTLVIENGKADMISADCPDKLCVNQHAISSNGETIVCLPNKVVVEVEDGEEAQFDTQTK
;
A
#
# COMPACT_ATOMS: atom_id res chain seq x y z
N MET A 1 52.42 -2.09 1.85
CA MET A 1 52.36 -0.77 2.53
C MET A 1 51.18 -0.81 3.48
N ASP A 2 51.37 -1.42 4.65
CA ASP A 2 50.31 -1.64 5.63
C ASP A 2 50.09 -0.36 6.43
N LYS A 3 49.11 0.46 6.00
CA LYS A 3 48.63 1.57 6.81
C LYS A 3 47.90 0.97 8.02
N LYS A 4 48.60 0.94 9.16
CA LYS A 4 48.00 0.64 10.47
C LYS A 4 46.93 1.68 10.76
N VAL A 5 45.67 1.29 10.61
CA VAL A 5 44.52 2.12 10.98
C VAL A 5 44.62 2.41 12.48
N GLY A 6 44.76 3.69 12.83
CA GLY A 6 44.83 4.13 14.22
C GLY A 6 43.50 3.88 14.93
N LYS A 7 43.54 3.57 16.23
CA LYS A 7 42.35 3.32 17.05
C LYS A 7 41.28 4.42 16.93
N LYS A 8 41.69 5.66 16.68
CA LYS A 8 40.82 6.83 16.47
C LYS A 8 40.12 6.81 15.11
N GLU A 9 40.78 6.32 14.06
CA GLU A 9 40.20 6.17 12.73
C GLU A 9 39.17 5.04 12.72
N ILE A 10 39.45 3.93 13.42
CA ILE A 10 38.47 2.85 13.65
C ILE A 10 37.27 3.38 14.44
N LEU A 11 37.50 4.17 15.49
CA LEU A 11 36.42 4.78 16.27
C LEU A 11 35.53 5.70 15.41
N LEU A 12 36.13 6.53 14.56
CA LEU A 12 35.40 7.43 13.67
C LEU A 12 34.56 6.65 12.65
N LEU A 13 35.13 5.58 12.09
CA LEU A 13 34.43 4.70 11.13
C LEU A 13 33.24 3.98 11.78
N VAL A 14 33.40 3.49 13.02
CA VAL A 14 32.30 2.89 13.78
C VAL A 14 31.19 3.89 14.06
N ILE A 15 31.51 5.13 14.44
CA ILE A 15 30.50 6.18 14.70
C ILE A 15 29.72 6.50 13.43
N ILE A 16 30.39 6.64 12.28
CA ILE A 16 29.71 6.87 10.99
C ILE A 16 28.82 5.69 10.62
N PHE A 17 29.29 4.46 10.81
CA PHE A 17 28.51 3.26 10.53
C PHE A 17 27.26 3.18 11.40
N VAL A 18 27.38 3.46 12.70
CA VAL A 18 26.24 3.52 13.62
C VAL A 18 25.26 4.62 13.22
N ALA A 19 25.74 5.82 12.87
CA ALA A 19 24.89 6.91 12.40
C ALA A 19 24.13 6.53 11.11
N ALA A 20 24.78 5.84 10.17
CA ALA A 20 24.14 5.37 8.94
C ALA A 20 23.06 4.30 9.22
N VAL A 21 23.32 3.36 10.12
CA VAL A 21 22.33 2.34 10.53
C VAL A 21 21.12 3.00 11.20
N ILE A 22 21.34 3.94 12.13
CA ILE A 22 20.26 4.68 12.79
C ILE A 22 19.46 5.48 11.75
N GLY A 23 20.15 6.19 10.85
CA GLY A 23 19.50 6.95 9.77
C GLY A 23 18.64 6.07 8.87
N TYR A 24 19.13 4.87 8.50
CA TYR A 24 18.37 3.90 7.71
C TYR A 24 17.09 3.43 8.43
N PHE A 25 17.19 3.09 9.71
CA PHE A 25 16.02 2.67 10.49
C PHE A 25 14.99 3.80 10.68
N VAL A 26 15.44 5.04 10.90
CA VAL A 26 14.55 6.21 10.99
C VAL A 26 13.87 6.46 9.65
N PHE A 27 14.62 6.40 8.54
CA PHE A 27 14.08 6.59 7.19
C PHE A 27 13.08 5.48 6.79
N GLN A 28 13.32 4.24 7.21
CA GLN A 28 12.39 3.14 6.98
C GLN A 28 11.06 3.35 7.74
N LYS A 29 11.12 3.81 8.99
CA LYS A 29 9.92 4.13 9.77
C LYS A 29 9.14 5.33 9.24
N MET A 30 9.82 6.30 8.61
CA MET A 30 9.18 7.50 8.08
C MET A 30 8.50 7.27 6.72
N GLN A 31 8.87 6.22 5.98
CA GLN A 31 8.22 5.85 4.72
C GLN A 31 6.99 4.96 4.90
N SER A 32 6.84 4.28 6.03
CA SER A 32 5.64 3.50 6.35
C SER A 32 4.57 4.40 6.95
N THR A 33 4.07 5.37 6.18
CA THR A 33 2.83 6.08 6.55
C THR A 33 1.68 5.07 6.42
N PRO A 34 1.01 4.69 7.52
CA PRO A 34 -0.16 3.82 7.45
C PRO A 34 -1.21 4.53 6.61
N GLY A 35 -1.65 3.90 5.52
CA GLY A 35 -2.66 4.51 4.66
C GLY A 35 -3.98 4.64 5.40
N GLY A 36 -4.66 5.76 5.19
CA GLY A 36 -5.92 6.05 5.89
C GLY A 36 -7.12 5.35 5.24
N GLN A 37 -7.11 5.26 3.91
CA GLN A 37 -8.27 4.85 3.12
C GLN A 37 -7.87 3.96 1.94
N VAL A 38 -8.85 3.22 1.44
CA VAL A 38 -8.77 2.38 0.25
C VAL A 38 -9.71 2.96 -0.80
N LYS A 39 -9.17 3.44 -1.91
CA LYS A 39 -9.92 3.88 -3.08
C LYS A 39 -10.07 2.70 -4.04
N VAL A 40 -11.31 2.37 -4.39
CA VAL A 40 -11.64 1.36 -5.40
C VAL A 40 -12.10 2.06 -6.66
N THR A 41 -11.46 1.74 -7.78
CA THR A 41 -11.76 2.28 -9.11
C THR A 41 -12.14 1.14 -10.04
N VAL A 42 -13.21 1.31 -10.81
CA VAL A 42 -13.69 0.35 -11.81
C VAL A 42 -13.82 1.07 -13.14
N ASP A 43 -13.15 0.57 -14.18
CA ASP A 43 -13.12 1.17 -15.52
C ASP A 43 -12.74 2.67 -15.51
N GLY A 44 -11.78 3.03 -14.66
CA GLY A 44 -11.29 4.39 -14.51
C GLY A 44 -12.18 5.34 -13.71
N SER A 45 -13.34 4.88 -13.22
CA SER A 45 -14.23 5.68 -12.37
C SER A 45 -14.19 5.21 -10.92
N VAL A 46 -14.19 6.14 -9.97
CA VAL A 46 -14.21 5.82 -8.53
C VAL A 46 -15.51 5.09 -8.20
N TYR A 47 -15.39 3.83 -7.78
CA TYR A 47 -16.48 3.00 -7.31
C TYR A 47 -16.84 3.36 -5.86
N GLY A 48 -15.83 3.63 -5.05
CA GLY A 48 -16.00 4.06 -3.67
C GLY A 48 -14.67 4.15 -2.94
N THR A 49 -14.68 4.89 -1.83
CA THR A 49 -13.56 4.99 -0.90
C THR A 49 -13.98 4.44 0.45
N TYR A 50 -13.12 3.64 1.05
CA TYR A 50 -13.40 2.92 2.29
C TYR A 50 -12.29 3.15 3.29
N ASP A 51 -12.64 3.46 4.54
CA ASP A 51 -11.62 3.60 5.58
C ASP A 51 -10.93 2.26 5.84
N LEU A 52 -9.60 2.32 5.86
CA LEU A 52 -8.75 1.15 6.09
C LEU A 52 -8.80 0.74 7.56
N HIS A 53 -8.93 1.73 8.44
CA HIS A 53 -9.12 1.60 9.88
C HIS A 53 -10.60 1.73 10.24
N THR A 54 -11.39 0.70 9.95
CA THR A 54 -12.77 0.64 10.45
C THR A 54 -12.77 0.59 11.97
N THR A 55 -13.44 1.54 12.63
CA THR A 55 -13.66 1.54 14.09
C THR A 55 -14.58 0.37 14.48
N GLY A 56 -14.00 -0.81 14.63
CA GLY A 56 -14.66 -2.04 15.04
C GLY A 56 -13.92 -3.28 14.51
N GLU A 57 -13.88 -4.35 15.30
CA GLU A 57 -13.22 -5.63 14.97
C GLU A 57 -13.92 -6.42 13.84
N LYS A 58 -14.82 -5.80 13.06
CA LYS A 58 -15.60 -6.51 12.04
C LYS A 58 -14.98 -6.31 10.67
N ALA A 59 -14.67 -7.42 10.00
CA ALA A 59 -14.29 -7.43 8.60
C ALA A 59 -15.37 -6.77 7.72
N GLN A 60 -14.98 -5.78 6.93
CA GLN A 60 -15.84 -5.15 5.93
C GLN A 60 -15.65 -5.84 4.59
N LYS A 61 -16.72 -6.47 4.07
CA LYS A 61 -16.71 -7.12 2.76
C LYS A 61 -17.33 -6.19 1.71
N ILE A 62 -16.60 -5.93 0.63
CA ILE A 62 -17.00 -5.08 -0.49
C ILE A 62 -17.13 -5.95 -1.74
N GLU A 63 -18.34 -6.01 -2.29
CA GLU A 63 -18.61 -6.68 -3.56
C GLU A 63 -18.54 -5.65 -4.69
N ILE A 64 -17.54 -5.82 -5.56
CA ILE A 64 -17.29 -4.93 -6.68
C ILE A 64 -18.04 -5.47 -7.89
N LYS A 65 -18.92 -4.64 -8.43
CA LYS A 65 -19.78 -4.98 -9.55
C LYS A 65 -19.32 -4.30 -10.83
N ASN A 66 -19.41 -5.01 -11.95
CA ASN A 66 -19.23 -4.42 -13.27
C ASN A 66 -20.47 -3.61 -13.71
N ALA A 67 -20.39 -3.01 -14.90
CA ALA A 67 -21.51 -2.25 -15.49
C ALA A 67 -22.79 -3.07 -15.69
N GLU A 68 -22.70 -4.40 -15.76
CA GLU A 68 -23.84 -5.32 -15.89
C GLU A 68 -24.45 -5.69 -14.53
N GLY A 69 -23.88 -5.22 -13.43
CA GLY A 69 -24.32 -5.51 -12.06
C GLY A 69 -23.85 -6.86 -11.51
N THR A 70 -23.00 -7.58 -12.26
CA THR A 70 -22.41 -8.86 -11.83
C THR A 70 -21.21 -8.60 -10.93
N VAL A 71 -21.10 -9.37 -9.83
CA VAL A 71 -19.96 -9.28 -8.91
C VAL A 71 -18.74 -9.93 -9.58
N THR A 72 -17.72 -9.12 -9.88
CA THR A 72 -16.49 -9.59 -10.53
C THR A 72 -15.35 -9.76 -9.54
N ASN A 73 -15.31 -8.94 -8.50
CA ASN A 73 -14.26 -8.93 -7.48
C ASN A 73 -14.88 -8.79 -6.09
N THR A 74 -14.23 -9.37 -5.08
CA THR A 74 -14.62 -9.24 -3.69
C THR A 74 -13.41 -8.86 -2.86
N LEU A 75 -13.47 -7.65 -2.29
CA LEU A 75 -12.45 -7.11 -1.41
C LEU A 75 -12.91 -7.27 0.04
N VAL A 76 -12.00 -7.62 0.94
CA VAL A 76 -12.23 -7.62 2.39
C VAL A 76 -11.24 -6.66 3.02
N ILE A 77 -11.76 -5.76 3.86
CA ILE A 77 -10.96 -4.88 4.70
C ILE A 77 -11.09 -5.37 6.14
N GLU A 78 -9.98 -5.78 6.74
CA GLU A 78 -9.93 -6.28 8.12
C GLU A 78 -8.57 -5.94 8.74
N ASN A 79 -8.58 -5.60 10.04
CA ASN A 79 -7.35 -5.33 10.82
C ASN A 79 -6.42 -4.28 10.18
N GLY A 80 -6.98 -3.26 9.51
CA GLY A 80 -6.17 -2.25 8.83
C GLY A 80 -5.46 -2.79 7.59
N LYS A 81 -6.06 -3.74 6.88
CA LYS A 81 -5.54 -4.28 5.61
C LYS A 81 -6.68 -4.56 4.64
N ALA A 82 -6.44 -4.32 3.36
CA ALA A 82 -7.35 -4.65 2.28
C ALA A 82 -6.82 -5.86 1.49
N ASP A 83 -7.65 -6.89 1.34
CA ASP A 83 -7.29 -8.14 0.68
C ASP A 83 -8.35 -8.58 -0.34
N MET A 84 -7.91 -9.05 -1.50
CA MET A 84 -8.79 -9.47 -2.58
C MET A 84 -9.09 -10.97 -2.43
N ILE A 85 -10.20 -11.32 -1.79
CA ILE A 85 -10.51 -12.73 -1.48
C ILE A 85 -11.09 -13.51 -2.67
N SER A 86 -11.65 -12.82 -3.67
CA SER A 86 -12.24 -13.46 -4.83
C SER A 86 -12.21 -12.53 -6.04
N ALA A 87 -12.04 -13.13 -7.20
CA ALA A 87 -12.22 -12.50 -8.51
C ALA A 87 -12.78 -13.56 -9.46
N ASP A 88 -13.51 -13.17 -10.50
CA ASP A 88 -13.96 -14.07 -11.59
C ASP A 88 -12.96 -14.14 -12.77
N CYS A 89 -11.89 -13.33 -12.74
CA CYS A 89 -10.86 -13.29 -13.79
C CYS A 89 -10.06 -14.61 -13.94
N PRO A 90 -9.53 -14.93 -15.13
CA PRO A 90 -8.86 -16.21 -15.38
C PRO A 90 -7.48 -16.34 -14.71
N ASP A 91 -6.76 -15.22 -14.52
CA ASP A 91 -5.39 -15.21 -14.04
C ASP A 91 -5.26 -15.21 -12.51
N LYS A 92 -6.32 -14.82 -11.80
CA LYS A 92 -6.40 -14.68 -10.33
C LYS A 92 -5.22 -13.94 -9.70
N LEU A 93 -4.51 -13.10 -10.45
CA LEU A 93 -3.28 -12.45 -9.95
C LEU A 93 -3.59 -11.53 -8.77
N CYS A 94 -4.69 -10.80 -8.85
CA CYS A 94 -5.16 -9.92 -7.77
C CYS A 94 -5.47 -10.66 -6.47
N VAL A 95 -6.01 -11.89 -6.53
CA VAL A 95 -6.34 -12.73 -5.36
C VAL A 95 -5.08 -13.33 -4.74
N ASN A 96 -4.05 -13.57 -5.56
CA ASN A 96 -2.76 -14.10 -5.10
C ASN A 96 -1.81 -13.00 -4.61
N GLN A 97 -2.19 -11.72 -4.73
CA GLN A 97 -1.41 -10.61 -4.22
C GLN A 97 -1.54 -10.53 -2.71
N HIS A 98 -0.55 -9.91 -2.03
CA HIS A 98 -0.64 -9.71 -0.60
C HIS A 98 -1.68 -8.63 -0.26
N ALA A 99 -2.22 -8.70 0.97
CA ALA A 99 -3.07 -7.65 1.51
C ALA A 99 -2.28 -6.32 1.64
N ILE A 100 -2.90 -5.22 1.21
CA ILE A 100 -2.30 -3.88 1.18
C ILE A 100 -2.77 -3.02 2.36
N SER A 101 -1.90 -2.14 2.85
CA SER A 101 -2.16 -1.28 4.03
C SER A 101 -1.32 0.01 4.08
N SER A 102 -0.24 0.09 3.31
CA SER A 102 0.65 1.25 3.27
C SER A 102 0.25 2.17 2.11
N ASN A 103 0.42 3.47 2.29
CA ASN A 103 0.15 4.45 1.23
C ASN A 103 0.90 4.11 -0.07
N GLY A 104 0.21 4.21 -1.21
CA GLY A 104 0.72 3.89 -2.55
C GLY A 104 0.76 2.39 -2.88
N GLU A 105 0.38 1.50 -1.97
CA GLU A 105 0.19 0.08 -2.31
C GLU A 105 -1.09 -0.09 -3.14
N THR A 106 -1.03 -0.98 -4.14
CA THR A 106 -2.14 -1.22 -5.07
C THR A 106 -2.36 -2.70 -5.35
N ILE A 107 -3.62 -3.11 -5.48
CA ILE A 107 -4.05 -4.38 -6.07
C ILE A 107 -4.77 -4.09 -7.39
N VAL A 108 -4.33 -4.72 -8.47
CA VAL A 108 -4.87 -4.48 -9.82
C VAL A 108 -5.44 -5.77 -10.40
N CYS A 109 -6.71 -5.74 -10.79
CA CYS A 109 -7.34 -6.77 -11.61
C CYS A 109 -7.56 -6.21 -13.02
N LEU A 110 -6.56 -6.42 -13.89
CA LEU A 110 -6.58 -5.88 -15.24
C LEU A 110 -7.77 -6.39 -16.09
N PRO A 111 -8.13 -7.70 -16.08
CA PRO A 111 -9.26 -8.19 -16.88
C PRO A 111 -10.60 -7.53 -16.53
N ASN A 112 -10.82 -7.26 -15.23
CA ASN A 112 -12.04 -6.64 -14.72
C ASN A 112 -11.92 -5.11 -14.60
N LYS A 113 -10.76 -4.55 -14.97
CA LYS A 113 -10.42 -3.12 -14.85
C LYS A 113 -10.65 -2.55 -13.45
N VAL A 114 -10.35 -3.35 -12.42
CA VAL A 114 -10.46 -2.95 -11.02
C VAL A 114 -9.08 -2.55 -10.51
N VAL A 115 -8.99 -1.38 -9.90
CA VAL A 115 -7.80 -0.89 -9.19
C VAL A 115 -8.20 -0.58 -7.76
N VAL A 116 -7.50 -1.18 -6.81
CA VAL A 116 -7.64 -0.91 -5.38
C VAL A 116 -6.35 -0.26 -4.93
N GLU A 117 -6.42 0.96 -4.42
CA GLU A 117 -5.26 1.77 -4.05
C GLU A 117 -5.41 2.25 -2.61
N VAL A 118 -4.34 2.19 -1.84
CA VAL A 118 -4.28 2.74 -0.49
C VAL A 118 -3.79 4.17 -0.56
N GLU A 119 -4.57 5.11 -0.01
CA GLU A 119 -4.28 6.54 0.02
C GLU A 119 -4.25 7.06 1.46
N ASP A 120 -3.45 8.11 1.68
CA ASP A 120 -3.53 8.88 2.93
C ASP A 120 -4.88 9.61 2.97
N GLY A 121 -5.61 9.48 4.08
CA GLY A 121 -6.99 9.94 4.25
C GLY A 121 -7.21 11.46 4.20
N GLU A 122 -6.24 12.22 3.69
CA GLU A 122 -6.27 13.68 3.57
C GLU A 122 -6.17 14.21 2.13
N GLU A 123 -6.00 13.38 1.10
CA GLU A 123 -5.85 13.87 -0.29
C GLU A 123 -6.96 13.45 -1.24
N ALA A 124 -8.19 13.90 -0.95
CA ALA A 124 -9.14 14.20 -2.03
C ALA A 124 -8.78 15.57 -2.64
N GLN A 125 -7.71 15.63 -3.45
CA GLN A 125 -7.46 16.58 -4.57
C GLN A 125 -5.96 16.76 -4.83
N PHE A 126 -5.36 15.94 -5.70
CA PHE A 126 -4.24 16.38 -6.53
C PHE A 126 -4.30 15.73 -7.92
N ASP A 127 -5.38 16.02 -8.64
CA ASP A 127 -5.37 15.88 -10.10
C ASP A 127 -4.70 17.14 -10.68
N THR A 128 -3.36 17.21 -10.60
CA THR A 128 -2.59 18.23 -11.33
C THR A 128 -2.12 17.66 -12.65
N GLN A 129 -3.07 17.41 -13.57
CA GLN A 129 -2.77 17.47 -14.99
C GLN A 129 -2.76 18.94 -15.38
N THR A 130 -1.60 19.59 -15.34
CA THR A 130 -1.40 20.90 -15.98
C THR A 130 -0.16 20.88 -16.85
N LYS A 131 -0.47 20.85 -18.15
CA LYS A 131 0.25 21.39 -19.32
C LYS A 131 1.08 20.43 -20.16
#